data_AF-A0A1Z8U157-F1
#
_entry.id   AF-A0A1Z8U157-F1
#
_cell.length_a   1.000
_cell.length_b   1.000
_cell.length_c   1.000
_cell.angle_alpha   90.00
_cell.angle_beta   90.00
_cell.angle_gamma   90.00
#
_symmetry.space_group_name_H-M   'P 1'
#
loop_
_entity.id
_entity.type
_entity.pdbx_description
1 polymer ?
#
loop_
_entity_poly.entity_id
_entity_poly.type
_entity_poly.pdbx_seq_one_letter_code
_entity_poly.pdbx_strand_id
1 'polypeptide(L)'
;MDMKKNKKLIGIVMLTLASFFMGSFFNQSEAKLKVIKAGVDEKGNQVCINKSQVYLFKKNQAENKIVFYFHDAQSDSAMVAKSFPDLESMDKYWDVLIKDW
;
A
#
# COMPACT_ATOMS: atom_id res chain seq x y z
N MET A 1 28.67 37.21 -16.54
CA MET A 1 28.25 36.22 -15.53
C MET A 1 29.14 34.98 -15.66
N ASP A 2 29.84 34.63 -14.58
CA ASP A 2 30.80 33.52 -14.54
C ASP A 2 30.15 32.16 -14.84
N MET A 3 30.49 31.53 -15.97
CA MET A 3 29.94 30.23 -16.38
C MET A 3 30.20 29.10 -15.34
N LYS A 4 31.28 29.21 -14.55
CA LYS A 4 31.59 28.26 -13.47
C LYS A 4 30.61 28.36 -12.29
N LYS A 5 30.11 29.56 -11.97
CA LYS A 5 29.08 29.76 -10.94
C LYS A 5 27.73 29.20 -11.38
N ASN A 6 27.37 29.37 -12.66
CA ASN A 6 26.12 28.81 -13.22
C ASN A 6 26.10 27.27 -13.19
N LYS A 7 27.21 26.58 -13.51
CA LYS A 7 27.26 25.11 -13.46
C LYS A 7 27.09 24.56 -12.04
N LYS A 8 27.69 25.21 -11.02
CA LYS A 8 27.49 24.84 -9.61
C LYS A 8 26.05 25.08 -9.16
N LEU A 9 25.44 26.20 -9.56
CA LEU A 9 24.07 26.53 -9.21
C LEU A 9 23.07 25.54 -9.82
N ILE A 10 23.24 25.17 -11.09
CA ILE A 10 22.43 24.16 -11.77
C ILE A 10 22.56 22.79 -11.10
N GLY A 11 23.78 22.41 -10.70
CA GLY A 11 24.01 21.17 -9.95
C GLY A 11 23.27 21.14 -8.62
N ILE A 12 23.29 22.25 -7.86
CA ILE A 12 22.57 22.38 -6.59
C ILE A 12 21.05 22.29 -6.81
N VAL A 13 20.52 22.97 -7.83
CA VAL A 13 19.08 22.95 -8.16
C VAL A 13 18.62 21.57 -8.59
N MET A 14 19.41 20.82 -9.38
CA MET A 14 19.07 19.44 -9.71
C MET A 14 19.06 18.53 -8.48
N LEU A 15 19.99 18.73 -7.54
CA LEU A 15 20.08 17.92 -6.33
C LEU A 15 18.90 18.16 -5.38
N THR A 16 18.45 19.43 -5.28
CA THR A 16 17.27 19.78 -4.47
C THR A 16 15.98 19.31 -5.11
N LEU A 17 15.86 19.39 -6.44
CA LEU A 17 14.71 18.82 -7.16
C LEU A 17 14.65 17.29 -6.99
N ALA A 18 15.77 16.58 -7.15
CA ALA A 18 15.82 15.13 -7.00
C ALA A 18 15.41 14.67 -5.58
N SER A 19 15.84 15.40 -4.54
CA SER A 19 15.45 15.12 -3.15
C SER A 19 13.98 15.46 -2.87
N PHE A 20 13.41 16.47 -3.53
CA PHE A 20 11.98 16.77 -3.45
C PHE A 20 11.10 15.70 -4.12
N PHE A 21 11.53 15.16 -5.26
CA PHE A 21 10.78 14.13 -5.98
C PHE A 21 10.85 12.74 -5.32
N MET A 22 11.96 12.38 -4.66
CA MET A 22 12.06 11.10 -3.94
C MET A 22 11.00 10.94 -2.85
N GLY A 23 10.59 12.03 -2.18
CA GLY A 23 9.55 11.95 -1.13
C GLY A 23 8.15 11.57 -1.63
N SER A 24 7.82 11.83 -2.90
CA SER A 24 6.47 11.59 -3.44
C SER A 24 6.25 10.16 -3.93
N PHE A 25 7.30 9.44 -4.31
CA PHE A 25 7.19 8.06 -4.82
C PHE A 25 7.05 7.02 -3.70
N PHE A 26 7.53 7.30 -2.48
CA PHE A 26 7.47 6.35 -1.36
C PHE A 26 6.17 6.40 -0.55
N ASN A 27 5.27 7.36 -0.83
CA ASN A 27 3.99 7.53 -0.11
C ASN A 27 2.78 6.95 -0.86
N GLN A 28 3.00 6.09 -1.86
CA GLN A 28 1.89 5.40 -2.49
C GLN A 28 1.31 4.39 -1.50
N SER A 29 0.08 4.63 -1.05
CA SER A 29 -0.65 3.70 -0.17
C SER A 29 -0.56 2.28 -0.72
N GLU A 30 -0.23 1.31 0.14
CA GLU A 30 -0.15 -0.11 -0.20
C GLU A 30 -1.45 -0.60 -0.87
N ALA A 31 -2.60 -0.01 -0.52
CA ALA A 31 -3.89 -0.28 -1.14
C ALA A 31 -3.91 -0.07 -2.66
N LYS A 32 -2.99 0.71 -3.23
CA LYS A 32 -2.86 0.95 -4.68
C LYS A 32 -2.00 -0.08 -5.41
N LEU A 33 -1.28 -0.93 -4.69
CA LEU A 33 -0.39 -1.93 -5.28
C LEU A 33 -1.18 -3.14 -5.79
N LYS A 34 -0.61 -3.88 -6.76
CA LYS A 34 -1.21 -5.14 -7.26
C LYS A 34 -1.21 -6.25 -6.21
N VAL A 35 -0.28 -6.17 -5.26
CA VAL A 35 -0.12 -7.12 -4.15
C VAL A 35 -0.24 -6.35 -2.84
N ILE A 36 -1.12 -6.84 -1.97
CA ILE A 36 -1.38 -6.29 -0.63
C ILE A 36 -0.68 -7.17 0.40
N LYS A 37 -0.05 -6.57 1.42
CA LYS A 37 0.54 -7.31 2.54
C LYS A 37 -0.49 -7.45 3.64
N ALA A 38 -0.97 -8.67 3.87
CA ALA A 38 -1.99 -8.93 4.87
C ALA A 38 -1.42 -9.05 6.30
N GLY A 39 -0.16 -9.47 6.43
CA GLY A 39 0.52 -9.65 7.70
C GLY A 39 1.58 -10.74 7.63
N VAL A 40 1.80 -11.42 8.76
CA VAL A 40 2.69 -12.59 8.86
C VAL A 40 1.92 -13.80 9.38
N ASP A 41 2.31 -15.00 8.94
CA ASP A 41 1.77 -16.26 9.47
C ASP A 41 2.46 -16.66 10.79
N GLU A 42 2.03 -17.79 11.37
CA GLU A 42 2.57 -18.33 12.63
C GLU A 42 4.06 -18.69 12.56
N LYS A 43 4.60 -18.86 11.35
CA LYS A 43 6.01 -19.20 11.09
C LYS A 43 6.84 -17.97 10.75
N GLY A 44 6.24 -16.77 10.75
CA GLY A 44 6.89 -15.51 10.42
C GLY A 44 6.99 -15.23 8.91
N ASN A 45 6.34 -16.01 8.06
CA ASN A 45 6.31 -15.75 6.61
C ASN A 45 5.32 -14.62 6.29
N GLN A 46 5.63 -13.82 5.28
CA GLN A 46 4.73 -12.77 4.80
C GLN A 46 3.51 -13.37 4.11
N VAL A 47 2.31 -12.95 4.52
CA VAL A 47 1.05 -13.28 3.87
C VAL A 47 0.67 -12.15 2.92
N CYS A 48 0.55 -12.47 1.64
CA CYS A 48 0.30 -11.51 0.57
C CYS A 48 -0.98 -11.87 -0.19
N ILE A 49 -1.73 -10.85 -0.62
CA ILE A 49 -2.96 -10.98 -1.41
C ILE A 49 -2.68 -10.44 -2.82
N ASN A 50 -2.92 -11.26 -3.83
CA ASN A 50 -2.92 -10.81 -5.22
C ASN A 50 -4.33 -10.32 -5.59
N LYS A 51 -4.49 -9.02 -5.87
CA LYS A 51 -5.79 -8.41 -6.20
C LYS A 51 -6.52 -9.12 -7.35
N SER A 52 -5.78 -9.61 -8.34
CA SER A 52 -6.38 -10.28 -9.52
C SER A 52 -7.05 -11.61 -9.21
N GLN A 53 -6.79 -12.21 -8.04
CA GLN A 53 -7.37 -13.48 -7.61
C GLN A 53 -8.52 -13.29 -6.61
N VAL A 54 -8.70 -12.06 -6.11
CA VAL A 54 -9.75 -11.76 -5.14
C VAL A 54 -11.08 -11.64 -5.88
N TYR A 55 -12.03 -12.46 -5.47
CA TYR A 55 -13.39 -12.44 -5.99
C TYR A 55 -14.25 -11.37 -5.29
N LEU A 56 -14.08 -11.21 -3.98
CA LEU A 56 -14.85 -10.32 -3.12
C LEU A 56 -13.97 -9.87 -1.96
N PHE A 57 -14.16 -8.64 -1.47
CA PHE A 57 -13.60 -8.23 -0.19
C PHE A 57 -14.63 -7.46 0.63
N LYS A 58 -14.57 -7.60 1.95
CA LYS A 58 -15.51 -6.96 2.88
C LYS A 58 -14.77 -6.24 4.00
N LYS A 59 -15.36 -5.15 4.47
CA LYS A 59 -14.93 -4.43 5.67
C LYS A 59 -15.55 -5.07 6.91
N ASN A 60 -14.73 -5.39 7.91
CA ASN A 60 -15.16 -5.84 9.24
C ASN A 60 -14.74 -4.80 10.28
N GLN A 61 -15.65 -3.89 10.61
CA GLN A 61 -15.39 -2.80 11.56
C GLN A 61 -15.31 -3.28 13.01
N ALA A 62 -15.98 -4.38 13.37
CA ALA A 62 -15.93 -4.90 14.73
C ALA A 62 -14.53 -5.40 15.12
N GLU A 63 -13.75 -5.86 14.15
CA GLU A 63 -12.41 -6.41 14.36
C GLU A 63 -11.28 -5.53 13.79
N ASN A 64 -11.61 -4.37 13.22
CA ASN A 64 -10.65 -3.54 12.46
C ASN A 64 -9.93 -4.34 11.36
N LYS A 65 -10.67 -5.10 10.55
CA LYS A 65 -10.12 -5.94 9.47
C LYS A 65 -10.79 -5.70 8.12
N ILE A 66 -10.04 -5.94 7.06
CA ILE A 66 -10.58 -6.15 5.71
C ILE A 66 -10.34 -7.61 5.34
N VAL A 67 -11.40 -8.32 4.97
CA VAL A 67 -11.35 -9.75 4.60
C VAL A 67 -11.47 -9.89 3.10
N PHE A 68 -10.52 -10.56 2.48
CA PHE A 68 -10.44 -10.83 1.05
C PHE A 68 -10.77 -12.29 0.79
N TYR A 69 -11.74 -12.55 -0.07
CA TYR A 69 -12.21 -13.86 -0.47
C TYR A 69 -11.70 -14.21 -1.87
N PHE A 70 -11.16 -15.42 -2.00
CA PHE A 70 -10.81 -16.02 -3.28
C PHE A 70 -12.00 -16.85 -3.81
N HIS A 71 -11.88 -17.41 -5.01
CA HIS A 71 -13.01 -18.04 -5.73
C HIS A 71 -13.72 -19.19 -4.98
N ASP A 72 -13.14 -19.77 -3.94
CA ASP A 72 -13.77 -20.83 -3.13
C ASP A 72 -14.12 -20.34 -1.72
N ALA A 73 -15.05 -19.38 -1.61
CA ALA A 73 -15.42 -18.74 -0.34
C ALA A 73 -15.99 -19.69 0.76
N GLN A 74 -16.11 -21.00 0.49
CA GLN A 74 -16.56 -22.01 1.46
C GLN A 74 -15.44 -22.61 2.30
N SER A 75 -14.18 -22.43 1.92
CA SER A 75 -13.03 -22.85 2.74
C SER A 75 -12.48 -21.66 3.53
N ASP A 76 -12.24 -21.84 4.83
CA ASP A 76 -11.52 -20.84 5.63
C ASP A 76 -10.10 -20.56 5.09
N SER A 77 -9.53 -21.52 4.35
CA SER A 77 -8.24 -21.36 3.65
C SER A 77 -8.33 -20.46 2.40
N ALA A 78 -9.54 -20.13 1.95
CA ALA A 78 -9.80 -19.31 0.78
C ALA A 78 -10.16 -17.86 1.13
N MET A 79 -9.82 -17.43 2.34
CA MET A 79 -9.84 -16.02 2.69
C MET A 79 -8.57 -15.58 3.41
N VAL A 80 -8.21 -14.32 3.24
CA VAL A 80 -7.10 -13.68 3.94
C VAL A 80 -7.60 -12.37 4.52
N ALA A 81 -7.31 -12.12 5.80
CA ALA A 81 -7.67 -10.88 6.47
C ALA A 81 -6.44 -9.99 6.68
N LYS A 82 -6.57 -8.71 6.32
CA LYS A 82 -5.62 -7.65 6.72
C LYS A 82 -6.18 -6.96 7.96
N SER A 83 -5.40 -6.98 9.04
CA SER A 83 -5.77 -6.33 10.30
C SER A 83 -5.14 -4.96 10.43
N PHE A 84 -5.83 -4.05 11.11
CA PHE A 84 -5.42 -2.68 11.36
C PHE A 84 -5.38 -2.40 12.86
N PRO A 85 -4.46 -1.53 13.32
CA PRO A 85 -4.35 -1.21 14.74
C PRO A 85 -5.58 -0.47 15.28
N ASP A 86 -6.27 0.28 14.43
CA ASP A 86 -7.42 1.11 14.77
C ASP A 86 -8.36 1.31 13.57
N LEU A 87 -9.57 1.79 13.87
CA LEU A 87 -10.63 2.02 12.87
C LEU A 87 -10.26 3.12 11.87
N GLU A 88 -9.61 4.19 12.32
CA GLU A 88 -9.25 5.34 11.46
C GLU A 88 -8.23 4.92 10.38
N SER A 89 -7.25 4.12 10.77
CA SER A 89 -6.26 3.52 9.87
C SER A 89 -6.90 2.58 8.84
N MET A 90 -7.86 1.75 9.28
CA MET A 90 -8.62 0.90 8.37
C MET A 90 -9.47 1.70 7.40
N ASP A 91 -10.14 2.76 7.87
CA ASP A 91 -11.02 3.60 7.06
C ASP A 91 -10.24 4.35 5.98
N LYS A 92 -9.11 4.96 6.35
CA LYS A 92 -8.18 5.59 5.39
C LYS A 92 -7.69 4.60 4.33
N TYR A 93 -7.36 3.38 4.73
CA TYR A 93 -6.94 2.34 3.81
C TYR A 93 -8.08 1.92 2.88
N TRP A 94 -9.28 1.72 3.44
CA TRP A 94 -10.49 1.30 2.74
C TRP A 94 -10.91 2.30 1.65
N ASP A 95 -10.86 3.59 1.94
CA ASP A 95 -11.22 4.64 0.98
C ASP A 95 -10.29 4.64 -0.23
N VAL A 96 -8.99 4.44 -0.01
CA VAL A 96 -8.02 4.26 -1.10
C VAL A 96 -8.25 2.93 -1.82
N LEU A 97 -8.53 1.87 -1.07
CA LEU A 97 -8.74 0.54 -1.62
C LEU A 97 -9.90 0.51 -2.61
N ILE A 98 -11.08 1.02 -2.25
CA ILE A 98 -12.24 1.07 -3.15
C ILE A 98 -11.95 1.93 -4.38
N LYS A 99 -11.30 3.08 -4.18
CA LYS A 99 -11.04 4.03 -5.27
C LYS A 99 -10.11 3.45 -6.35
N ASP A 100 -9.14 2.64 -5.93
CA ASP A 100 -8.06 2.11 -6.77
C ASP A 100 -8.09 0.56 -6.87
N TRP A 101 -9.26 -0.06 -6.66
CA TRP A 101 -9.45 -1.51 -6.84
C TRP A 101 -9.54 -1.87 -8.32
#